data_AF-A0AA41Y232-F1
#
_entry.id   AF-A0AA41Y232-F1
#
_cell.length_a   1.000
_cell.length_b   1.000
_cell.length_c   1.000
_cell.angle_alpha   90.00
_cell.angle_beta   90.00
_cell.angle_gamma   90.00
#
_symmetry.space_group_name_H-M   'P 1'
#
loop_
_entity.id
_entity.type
_entity.pdbx_description
1 polymer ?
#
loop_
_entity_poly.entity_id
_entity_poly.type
_entity_poly.pdbx_seq_one_letter_code
_entity_poly.pdbx_strand_id
1 'polypeptide(L)'
;MTQVVYGNSVEPGYTLESEYVDGECDACGKSVSIHYYESCHSGTINQQKSYNCSCGYHFSDDERDDYDSYDHEKYDQLAADMYVEDFLGLNSRTELLVTLADIEGQIMGAKILFELHCLPLAELKKILKESRFVVKQAKKSSYAANSSLCAELVQNIRKACKFQSEGCLTH
;
A
#
# COMPACT_ATOMS: atom_id res chain seq x y z
N MET A 1 -11.27 -21.98 -38.99
CA MET A 1 -12.38 -21.64 -38.10
C MET A 1 -11.91 -20.50 -37.23
N THR A 2 -12.64 -19.39 -37.20
CA THR A 2 -12.33 -18.25 -36.31
C THR A 2 -12.82 -18.61 -34.91
N GLN A 3 -11.90 -18.74 -33.96
CA GLN A 3 -12.22 -18.99 -32.55
C GLN A 3 -12.76 -17.70 -31.93
N VAL A 4 -13.86 -17.79 -31.18
CA VAL A 4 -14.49 -16.64 -30.52
C VAL A 4 -14.17 -16.69 -29.02
N VAL A 5 -13.69 -15.56 -28.50
CA VAL A 5 -13.40 -15.36 -27.08
C VAL A 5 -14.49 -14.48 -26.48
N TYR A 6 -15.06 -14.90 -25.34
CA TYR A 6 -16.03 -14.16 -24.54
C TYR A 6 -15.37 -13.72 -23.23
N GLY A 7 -14.82 -12.50 -23.20
CA GLY A 7 -14.13 -12.00 -22.01
C GLY A 7 -12.94 -12.91 -21.65
N ASN A 8 -12.99 -13.54 -20.47
CA ASN A 8 -11.96 -14.50 -20.00
C ASN A 8 -12.38 -15.97 -20.26
N SER A 9 -13.13 -16.24 -21.31
CA SER A 9 -13.62 -17.59 -21.62
C SER A 9 -13.66 -17.81 -23.12
N VAL A 10 -13.51 -19.07 -23.54
CA VAL A 10 -13.60 -19.50 -24.94
C VAL A 10 -14.95 -20.16 -25.23
N GLU A 11 -15.31 -20.28 -26.50
CA GLU A 11 -16.53 -20.99 -26.93
C GLU A 11 -16.64 -22.39 -26.30
N PRO A 12 -17.85 -22.81 -25.86
CA PRO A 12 -18.08 -24.16 -25.38
C PRO A 12 -17.69 -25.20 -26.44
N GLY A 13 -16.73 -26.06 -26.10
CA GLY A 13 -16.17 -27.06 -27.02
C GLY A 13 -14.75 -26.77 -27.49
N TYR A 14 -14.19 -25.60 -27.16
CA TYR A 14 -12.77 -25.31 -27.31
C TYR A 14 -12.02 -25.55 -25.99
N THR A 15 -10.89 -26.25 -26.06
CA THR A 15 -10.00 -26.46 -24.92
C THR A 15 -8.70 -25.72 -25.17
N LEU A 16 -8.31 -24.87 -24.21
CA LEU A 16 -7.02 -24.19 -24.23
C LEU A 16 -5.89 -25.22 -24.17
N GLU A 17 -4.89 -25.05 -25.02
CA GLU A 17 -3.76 -25.97 -25.09
C GLU A 17 -2.77 -25.73 -23.93
N SER A 18 -2.11 -26.79 -23.49
CA SER A 18 -1.08 -26.74 -22.44
C SER A 18 -0.07 -27.85 -22.68
N GLU A 19 1.21 -27.50 -22.73
CA GLU A 19 2.31 -28.42 -23.01
C GLU A 19 3.54 -28.14 -22.14
N TYR A 20 4.35 -29.17 -21.91
CA TYR A 20 5.63 -29.07 -21.22
C TYR A 20 6.75 -29.44 -22.17
N VAL A 21 7.78 -28.61 -22.24
CA VAL A 21 8.93 -28.78 -23.13
C VAL A 21 10.22 -28.59 -22.34
N ASP A 22 11.24 -29.38 -22.65
CA ASP A 22 12.56 -29.20 -22.06
C ASP A 22 13.25 -27.97 -22.65
N GLY A 23 13.80 -27.12 -21.78
CA GLY A 23 14.59 -25.96 -22.16
C GLY A 23 15.71 -25.69 -21.17
N GLU A 24 16.31 -24.51 -21.26
CA GLU A 24 17.40 -24.08 -20.39
C GLU A 24 16.99 -22.86 -19.58
N CYS A 25 17.47 -22.78 -18.33
CA CYS A 25 17.22 -21.65 -17.46
C CYS A 25 18.11 -20.47 -17.85
N ASP A 26 17.50 -19.32 -18.13
CA ASP A 26 18.21 -18.09 -18.51
C ASP A 26 19.25 -17.62 -17.46
N ALA A 27 19.05 -17.92 -16.17
CA ALA A 27 19.95 -17.48 -15.11
C ALA A 27 21.16 -18.39 -14.90
N CYS A 28 21.02 -19.71 -15.08
CA CYS A 28 22.08 -20.67 -14.72
C CYS A 28 22.43 -21.70 -15.81
N GLY A 29 21.72 -21.68 -16.94
CA GLY A 29 21.94 -22.59 -18.08
C GLY A 29 21.60 -24.07 -17.81
N LYS A 30 20.98 -24.38 -16.67
CA LYS A 30 20.55 -25.76 -16.37
C LYS A 30 19.26 -26.11 -17.10
N SER A 31 19.10 -27.38 -17.44
CA SER A 31 17.86 -27.89 -18.01
C SER A 31 16.68 -27.67 -17.05
N VAL A 32 15.58 -27.18 -17.59
CA VAL A 32 14.31 -26.91 -16.90
C VAL A 32 13.15 -27.38 -17.77
N SER A 33 12.04 -27.74 -17.12
CA SER A 33 10.78 -28.01 -17.82
C SER A 33 10.01 -26.70 -17.93
N ILE A 34 9.79 -26.27 -19.17
CA ILE A 34 9.05 -25.07 -19.52
C ILE A 34 7.59 -25.45 -19.77
N HIS A 35 6.68 -24.75 -19.11
CA HIS A 35 5.25 -24.87 -19.30
C HIS A 35 4.76 -23.81 -20.28
N TYR A 36 4.25 -24.24 -21.44
CA TYR A 36 3.50 -23.36 -22.36
C TYR A 36 2.00 -23.62 -22.20
N TYR A 37 1.20 -22.58 -22.09
CA TYR A 37 -0.25 -22.72 -21.95
C TYR A 37 -0.99 -21.58 -22.63
N GLU A 38 -2.17 -21.85 -23.17
CA GLU A 38 -3.04 -20.82 -23.72
C GLU A 38 -3.92 -20.20 -22.63
N SER A 39 -4.10 -18.89 -22.70
CA SER A 39 -4.97 -18.10 -21.84
C SER A 39 -5.84 -17.20 -22.70
N CYS A 40 -7.09 -16.99 -22.32
CA CYS A 40 -8.01 -16.08 -23.01
C CYS A 40 -8.10 -14.69 -22.34
N HIS A 41 -7.07 -14.29 -21.59
CA HIS A 41 -7.04 -13.00 -20.93
C HIS A 41 -7.12 -11.83 -21.93
N SER A 42 -7.71 -10.71 -21.50
CA SER A 42 -7.91 -9.51 -22.34
C SER A 42 -8.76 -9.73 -23.60
N GLY A 43 -9.53 -10.82 -23.66
CA GLY A 43 -10.43 -11.11 -24.77
C GLY A 43 -9.75 -11.71 -26.01
N THR A 44 -8.50 -12.19 -25.88
CA THR A 44 -7.75 -12.87 -26.95
C THR A 44 -7.09 -14.14 -26.44
N ILE A 45 -6.96 -15.15 -27.29
CA ILE A 45 -6.16 -16.35 -26.96
C ILE A 45 -4.68 -15.98 -27.11
N ASN A 46 -3.98 -15.97 -25.99
CA ASN A 46 -2.57 -15.65 -25.85
C ASN A 46 -1.83 -16.91 -25.39
N GLN A 47 -0.68 -17.18 -26.00
CA GLN A 47 0.21 -18.23 -25.54
C GLN A 47 1.10 -17.68 -24.43
N GLN A 48 1.11 -18.37 -23.30
CA GLN A 48 1.85 -18.02 -22.09
C GLN A 48 2.97 -19.04 -21.87
N LYS A 49 4.01 -18.60 -21.18
CA LYS A 49 5.16 -19.44 -20.80
C LYS A 49 5.52 -19.21 -19.34
N SER A 50 5.73 -20.28 -18.58
CA SER A 50 6.32 -20.20 -17.26
C SER A 50 7.27 -21.37 -16.97
N TYR A 51 8.23 -21.16 -16.07
CA TYR A 51 9.07 -22.24 -15.56
C TYR A 51 9.71 -21.89 -14.21
N ASN A 52 9.98 -22.95 -13.45
CA ASN A 52 10.67 -22.90 -12.17
C ASN A 52 12.00 -23.64 -12.26
N CYS A 53 13.10 -22.96 -11.94
CA CYS A 53 14.41 -23.57 -11.89
C CYS A 53 14.82 -23.90 -10.44
N SER A 54 15.48 -25.03 -10.25
CA SER A 54 16.07 -25.44 -8.96
C SER A 54 17.15 -24.49 -8.42
N CYS A 55 17.66 -23.56 -9.24
CA CYS A 55 18.55 -22.49 -8.79
C CYS A 55 17.83 -21.35 -8.03
N GLY A 56 16.49 -21.37 -7.99
CA GLY A 56 15.67 -20.32 -7.39
C GLY A 56 15.16 -19.27 -8.37
N TYR A 57 15.49 -19.39 -9.66
CA TYR A 57 14.96 -18.51 -10.71
C TYR A 57 13.57 -18.97 -11.17
N HIS A 58 12.63 -18.03 -11.24
CA HIS A 58 11.27 -18.19 -11.75
C HIS A 58 11.07 -17.25 -12.95
N PHE A 59 10.42 -17.75 -14.00
CA PHE A 59 9.98 -16.95 -15.13
C PHE A 59 8.50 -17.22 -15.38
N SER A 60 7.72 -16.15 -15.59
CA SER A 60 6.37 -16.23 -16.13
C SER A 60 6.09 -15.04 -17.03
N ASP A 61 5.39 -15.31 -18.13
CA ASP A 61 4.97 -14.33 -19.14
C ASP A 61 3.49 -13.95 -18.97
N ASP A 62 2.80 -14.52 -17.96
CA ASP A 62 1.40 -14.20 -17.69
C ASP A 62 1.31 -12.73 -17.30
N GLU A 63 0.54 -11.94 -18.06
CA GLU A 63 0.24 -10.54 -17.74
C GLU A 63 -0.43 -10.39 -16.35
N ARG A 64 -0.92 -11.49 -15.74
CA ARG A 64 -1.38 -11.53 -14.35
C ARG A 64 -0.26 -11.61 -13.32
N ASP A 65 0.93 -12.09 -13.68
CA ASP A 65 2.06 -12.26 -12.76
C ASP A 65 2.90 -11.00 -12.59
N ASP A 66 2.67 -9.95 -13.38
CA ASP A 66 3.19 -8.61 -13.10
C ASP A 66 2.61 -8.03 -11.79
N TYR A 67 1.56 -8.67 -11.25
CA TYR A 67 0.88 -8.26 -10.02
C TYR A 67 1.11 -9.17 -8.79
N ASP A 68 1.53 -10.43 -8.98
CA ASP A 68 1.62 -11.40 -7.87
C ASP A 68 3.01 -12.07 -7.70
N SER A 69 3.98 -11.87 -8.60
CA SER A 69 5.37 -12.35 -8.41
C SER A 69 6.28 -11.34 -7.69
N TYR A 70 5.83 -10.09 -7.50
CA TYR A 70 6.56 -9.12 -6.71
C TYR A 70 6.06 -9.15 -5.28
N ASP A 71 6.90 -9.71 -4.40
CA ASP A 71 6.95 -9.49 -2.95
C ASP A 71 5.92 -8.44 -2.47
N HIS A 72 4.70 -8.90 -2.13
CA HIS A 72 3.58 -8.02 -1.72
C HIS A 72 3.97 -7.10 -0.56
N GLU A 73 5.00 -7.46 0.21
CA GLU A 73 5.55 -6.64 1.30
C GLU A 73 6.20 -5.34 0.79
N LYS A 74 6.76 -5.35 -0.42
CA LYS A 74 7.43 -4.21 -1.06
C LYS A 74 6.45 -3.29 -1.80
N TYR A 75 5.36 -3.82 -2.35
CA TYR A 75 4.28 -3.02 -2.97
C TYR A 75 3.33 -2.40 -1.96
N ASP A 76 3.06 -3.04 -0.81
CA ASP A 76 2.38 -2.36 0.29
C ASP A 76 3.20 -1.16 0.78
N GLN A 77 4.53 -1.27 0.74
CA GLN A 77 5.43 -0.15 0.99
C GLN A 77 5.40 0.92 -0.10
N LEU A 78 5.45 0.54 -1.38
CA LEU A 78 5.41 1.48 -2.50
C LEU A 78 4.05 2.20 -2.62
N ALA A 79 2.94 1.48 -2.44
CA ALA A 79 1.60 2.04 -2.43
C ALA A 79 1.43 3.00 -1.26
N ALA A 80 1.89 2.64 -0.07
CA ALA A 80 1.82 3.50 1.10
C ALA A 80 2.77 4.70 1.05
N ASP A 81 3.83 4.66 0.23
CA ASP A 81 4.68 5.82 -0.10
C ASP A 81 3.99 6.72 -1.15
N MET A 82 3.38 6.14 -2.20
CA MET A 82 2.56 6.86 -3.20
C MET A 82 1.36 7.60 -2.57
N TYR A 83 0.75 7.03 -1.52
CA TYR A 83 -0.40 7.64 -0.82
C TYR A 83 -0.03 8.86 0.06
N VAL A 84 1.24 9.03 0.44
CA VAL A 84 1.69 10.20 1.21
C VAL A 84 1.93 11.41 0.30
N GLU A 85 2.46 11.16 -0.89
CA GLU A 85 2.66 12.17 -1.93
C GLU A 85 1.32 12.76 -2.39
N ASP A 86 0.30 11.93 -2.63
CA ASP A 86 -1.00 12.37 -3.16
C ASP A 86 -1.90 13.12 -2.16
N PHE A 87 -1.82 12.81 -0.85
CA PHE A 87 -2.78 13.35 0.13
C PHE A 87 -2.20 14.35 1.13
N LEU A 88 -0.90 14.28 1.42
CA LEU A 88 -0.20 15.22 2.31
C LEU A 88 0.85 16.05 1.56
N GLY A 89 1.16 15.73 0.30
CA GLY A 89 2.17 16.43 -0.49
C GLY A 89 3.59 16.27 0.05
N LEU A 90 3.85 15.19 0.81
CA LEU A 90 5.15 14.96 1.44
C LEU A 90 5.89 13.90 0.63
N ASN A 91 7.12 14.21 0.22
CA ASN A 91 7.96 13.39 -0.66
C ASN A 91 9.04 12.63 0.12
N SER A 92 9.05 12.74 1.46
CA SER A 92 10.02 12.04 2.28
C SER A 92 9.51 11.72 3.67
N ARG A 93 10.08 10.65 4.25
CA ARG A 93 9.92 10.30 5.67
C ARG A 93 10.27 11.46 6.60
N THR A 94 11.27 12.26 6.26
CA THR A 94 11.71 13.40 7.08
C THR A 94 10.63 14.48 7.13
N GLU A 95 10.01 14.80 6.00
CA GLU A 95 8.91 15.76 5.93
C GLU A 95 7.69 15.28 6.73
N LEU A 96 7.37 13.98 6.68
CA LEU A 96 6.32 13.39 7.52
C LEU A 96 6.62 13.56 9.01
N LEU A 97 7.85 13.29 9.43
CA LEU A 97 8.26 13.43 10.84
C LEU A 97 8.19 14.90 11.31
N VAL A 98 8.65 15.84 10.48
CA VAL A 98 8.58 17.28 10.78
C VAL A 98 7.12 17.72 10.89
N THR A 99 6.26 17.29 9.97
CA THR A 99 4.83 17.61 9.98
C THR A 99 4.14 17.06 11.22
N LEU A 100 4.44 15.81 11.60
CA LEU A 100 3.87 15.21 12.82
C LEU A 100 4.35 15.92 14.09
N ALA A 101 5.63 16.30 14.16
CA ALA A 101 6.17 17.05 15.28
C ALA A 101 5.53 18.45 15.40
N ASP A 102 5.30 19.14 14.28
CA ASP A 102 4.61 20.43 14.27
C ASP A 102 3.16 20.29 14.76
N ILE A 103 2.42 19.30 14.26
CA ILE A 103 1.06 19.01 14.72
C ILE A 103 1.03 18.69 16.22
N GLU A 104 1.99 17.92 16.72
CA GLU A 104 2.11 17.63 18.15
C GLU A 104 2.28 18.91 18.97
N GLY A 105 3.18 19.80 18.53
CA GLY A 105 3.40 21.12 19.13
C GLY A 105 2.15 22.00 19.10
N GLN A 106 1.44 22.05 17.96
CA GLN A 106 0.19 22.81 17.81
C GLN A 106 -0.90 22.31 18.78
N ILE A 107 -1.04 20.99 18.95
CA ILE A 107 -2.01 20.44 19.90
C ILE A 107 -1.63 20.77 21.34
N MET A 108 -0.36 20.65 21.71
CA MET A 108 0.11 21.04 23.05
C MET A 108 -0.15 22.52 23.31
N GLY A 109 0.20 23.40 22.37
CA GLY A 109 -0.06 24.83 22.46
C GLY A 109 -1.55 25.16 22.56
N ALA A 110 -2.39 24.55 21.71
CA ALA A 110 -3.83 24.75 21.74
C ALA A 110 -4.47 24.30 23.06
N LYS A 111 -3.95 23.23 23.68
CA LYS A 111 -4.40 22.79 25.02
C LYS A 111 -4.05 23.80 26.10
N ILE A 112 -2.81 24.29 26.12
CA ILE A 112 -2.38 25.31 27.09
C ILE A 112 -3.23 26.57 26.92
N LEU A 113 -3.44 27.04 25.69
CA LEU A 113 -4.27 28.21 25.43
C LEU A 113 -5.73 28.00 25.84
N PHE A 114 -6.26 26.78 25.70
CA PHE A 114 -7.60 26.44 26.19
C PHE A 114 -7.67 26.45 27.72
N GLU A 115 -6.68 25.88 28.41
CA GLU A 115 -6.57 25.90 29.88
C GLU A 115 -6.42 27.31 30.43
N LEU A 116 -5.75 28.21 29.70
CA LEU A 116 -5.65 29.63 30.01
C LEU A 116 -6.89 30.44 29.62
N HIS A 117 -7.95 29.80 29.11
CA HIS A 117 -9.17 30.43 28.58
C HIS A 117 -8.93 31.42 27.43
N CYS A 118 -7.79 31.31 26.74
CA CYS A 118 -7.43 32.13 25.58
C CYS A 118 -7.86 31.51 24.24
N LEU A 119 -8.32 30.25 24.23
CA LEU A 119 -8.81 29.55 23.05
C LEU A 119 -10.22 29.01 23.29
N PRO A 120 -11.21 29.32 22.45
CA PRO A 120 -12.56 28.78 22.60
C PRO A 120 -12.62 27.29 22.27
N LEU A 121 -13.51 26.55 22.96
CA LEU A 121 -13.69 25.09 22.78
C LEU A 121 -13.96 24.70 21.32
N ALA A 122 -14.66 25.54 20.57
CA ALA A 122 -14.95 25.31 19.15
C ALA A 122 -13.69 25.27 18.29
N GLU A 123 -12.74 26.17 18.54
CA GLU A 123 -11.45 26.20 17.83
C GLU A 123 -10.57 25.02 18.25
N LEU A 124 -10.52 24.69 19.54
CA LEU A 124 -9.80 23.50 20.01
C LEU A 124 -10.34 22.23 19.32
N LYS A 125 -11.66 22.07 19.22
CA LYS A 125 -12.29 20.94 18.53
C LYS A 125 -11.93 20.88 17.05
N LYS A 126 -11.83 22.04 16.39
CA LYS A 126 -11.42 22.13 14.98
C LYS A 126 -9.98 21.65 14.80
N ILE A 127 -9.04 22.18 15.59
CA ILE A 127 -7.62 21.79 15.57
C ILE A 127 -7.46 20.28 15.81
N LEU A 128 -8.16 19.74 16.81
CA LEU A 128 -8.13 18.30 17.12
C LEU A 128 -8.71 17.44 15.99
N LYS A 129 -9.75 17.92 15.29
CA LYS A 129 -10.37 17.21 14.17
C LYS A 129 -9.43 17.15 12.96
N GLU A 130 -8.81 18.27 12.62
CA GLU A 130 -7.82 18.38 11.53
C GLU A 130 -6.59 17.52 11.83
N SER A 131 -6.07 17.61 13.06
CA SER A 131 -4.93 16.79 13.50
C SER A 131 -5.22 15.28 13.45
N ARG A 132 -6.42 14.86 13.86
CA ARG A 132 -6.84 13.45 13.77
C ARG A 132 -6.90 12.95 12.32
N PHE A 133 -7.27 13.81 11.38
CA PHE A 133 -7.29 13.47 9.96
C PHE A 133 -5.87 13.18 9.47
N VAL A 134 -4.93 14.09 9.72
CA VAL A 134 -3.52 13.91 9.31
C VAL A 134 -2.92 12.65 9.93
N VAL A 135 -3.16 12.38 11.21
CA VAL A 135 -2.66 11.18 11.90
C VAL A 135 -3.25 9.88 11.35
N LYS A 136 -4.51 9.91 10.90
CA LYS A 136 -5.12 8.75 10.22
C LYS A 136 -4.45 8.49 8.87
N GLN A 137 -4.08 9.53 8.13
CA GLN A 137 -3.38 9.38 6.87
C GLN A 137 -1.93 8.94 7.06
N ALA A 138 -1.20 9.57 8.00
CA ALA A 138 0.16 9.16 8.36
C ALA A 138 0.25 7.68 8.75
N LYS A 139 -0.77 7.13 9.41
CA LYS A 139 -0.82 5.69 9.77
C LYS A 139 -0.96 4.73 8.60
N LYS A 140 -1.52 5.20 7.48
CA LYS A 140 -1.63 4.42 6.26
C LYS A 140 -0.36 4.49 5.43
N SER A 141 0.59 5.35 5.81
CA SER A 141 1.90 5.45 5.14
C SER A 141 2.85 4.34 5.56
N SER A 142 3.71 3.93 4.63
CA SER A 142 4.76 2.95 4.87
C SER A 142 5.81 3.50 5.85
N TYR A 143 6.05 4.80 5.78
CA TYR A 143 6.97 5.52 6.66
C TYR A 143 6.62 5.40 8.14
N ALA A 144 5.34 5.29 8.50
CA ALA A 144 4.90 5.12 9.87
C ALA A 144 5.04 3.67 10.39
N ALA A 145 4.99 2.67 9.51
CA ALA A 145 5.18 1.26 9.87
C ALA A 145 6.65 0.94 10.17
N ASN A 146 7.57 1.59 9.44
CA ASN A 146 9.01 1.31 9.48
C ASN A 146 9.83 2.25 10.39
N SER A 147 9.17 3.12 11.17
CA SER A 147 9.84 4.09 12.04
C SER A 147 9.25 4.12 13.44
N SER A 148 10.04 3.67 14.42
CA SER A 148 9.69 3.74 15.84
C SER A 148 9.35 5.17 16.31
N LEU A 149 10.08 6.16 15.80
CA LEU A 149 9.87 7.58 16.10
C LEU A 149 8.52 8.10 15.56
N CYS A 150 8.18 7.71 14.34
CA CYS A 150 6.91 8.08 13.71
C CYS A 150 5.72 7.44 14.44
N ALA A 151 5.87 6.17 14.84
CA ALA A 151 4.89 5.46 15.65
C ALA A 151 4.67 6.13 17.02
N GLU A 152 5.74 6.60 17.67
CA GLU A 152 5.69 7.31 18.96
C GLU A 152 4.94 8.66 18.84
N LEU A 153 5.29 9.49 17.85
CA LEU A 153 4.61 10.76 17.58
C LEU A 153 3.11 10.56 17.31
N VAL A 154 2.77 9.57 16.48
CA VAL A 154 1.38 9.20 16.19
C VAL A 154 0.63 8.74 17.45
N GLN A 155 1.29 8.03 18.36
CA GLN A 155 0.71 7.65 19.65
C GLN A 155 0.50 8.84 20.58
N ASN A 156 1.46 9.76 20.66
CA ASN A 156 1.37 10.97 21.48
C ASN A 156 0.23 11.87 21.01
N ILE A 157 0.14 12.13 19.70
CA ILE A 157 -0.95 12.90 19.11
C ILE A 157 -2.30 12.22 19.38
N ARG A 158 -2.38 10.89 19.28
CA ARG A 158 -3.61 10.15 19.61
C ARG A 158 -4.02 10.31 21.08
N LYS A 159 -3.08 10.22 22.01
CA LYS A 159 -3.33 10.46 23.45
C LYS A 159 -3.79 11.91 23.66
N ALA A 160 -3.12 12.86 23.01
CA ALA A 160 -3.47 14.27 23.11
C ALA A 160 -4.87 14.55 22.55
N CYS A 161 -5.25 13.93 21.45
CA CYS A 161 -6.56 14.03 20.82
C CYS A 161 -7.67 13.29 21.58
N LYS A 162 -7.36 12.33 22.46
CA LYS A 162 -8.36 11.62 23.30
C LYS A 162 -8.87 12.47 24.47
N PHE A 163 -8.34 13.68 24.66
CA PHE A 163 -8.68 14.60 25.75
C PHE A 163 -10.14 15.12 25.75
N GLN A 164 -11.05 14.56 24.96
CA GLN A 164 -12.47 14.89 24.99
C GLN A 164 -13.32 13.64 25.17
N SER A 165 -13.58 13.32 26.44
CA SER A 165 -14.86 12.76 26.89
C SER A 165 -15.07 12.87 28.40
N GLU A 166 -14.03 13.05 29.24
CA GLU A 166 -14.19 12.85 30.69
C GLU A 166 -13.90 14.06 31.60
N GLY A 167 -13.38 15.19 31.09
CA GLY A 167 -12.81 16.24 31.96
C GLY A 167 -13.44 17.63 31.94
N CYS A 168 -14.45 17.92 31.12
CA CYS A 168 -14.89 19.31 30.90
C CYS A 168 -16.41 19.48 31.06
N LEU A 169 -16.95 19.01 32.19
CA LEU A 169 -18.33 19.30 32.64
C LEU A 169 -18.39 19.96 34.02
N THR A 170 -17.26 20.40 34.58
CA THR A 170 -17.25 21.10 35.87
C THR A 170 -16.21 22.22 35.85
N HIS A 171 -16.61 23.39 35.34
CA HIS A 171 -16.45 24.69 35.99
C HIS A 171 -16.92 25.82 35.07
#